data_AF-A0A2J7RNP3-F1
#
_entry.id   AF-A0A2J7RNP3-F1
#
_cell.length_a   1.000
_cell.length_b   1.000
_cell.length_c   1.000
_cell.angle_alpha   90.00
_cell.angle_beta   90.00
_cell.angle_gamma   90.00
#
_symmetry.space_group_name_H-M   'P 1'
#
loop_
_entity.id
_entity.type
_entity.pdbx_description
1 polymer ?
#
loop_
_entity_poly.entity_id
_entity_poly.type
_entity_poly.pdbx_seq_one_letter_code
_entity_poly.pdbx_strand_id
1 'polypeptide(L)'
;MGLPLCVVASVSNAQVRVTVLDRNDSPPSFRDTPLEYSVSEDLPTGQMVATLRASDPDTLGHLTYSLVSGDDGHFQLDTADTGVLRLKEALDREARDTYRLQIRASDGVQHTDTVVTIKVRKALQSIRTYKFLSWFYQNP
;
A
#
# COMPACT_ATOMS: atom_id res chain seq x y z
N MET A 1 17.08 72.20 43.47
CA MET A 1 17.74 71.38 42.43
C MET A 1 17.31 69.93 42.66
N GLY A 2 16.42 69.38 41.82
CA GLY A 2 15.95 68.00 41.94
C GLY A 2 16.73 67.10 40.97
N LEU A 3 17.34 66.04 41.48
CA LEU A 3 17.99 65.03 40.65
C LEU A 3 16.92 64.21 39.89
N PRO A 4 17.13 63.84 38.62
CA PRO A 4 16.15 63.03 37.90
C PRO A 4 16.17 61.61 38.46
N LEU A 5 15.00 61.11 38.88
CA LEU A 5 14.80 59.72 39.25
C LEU A 5 15.04 58.85 38.01
N CYS A 6 16.10 58.03 38.01
CA CYS A 6 16.36 57.08 36.94
C CYS A 6 15.25 56.02 36.98
N VAL A 7 14.28 56.09 36.06
CA VAL A 7 13.30 55.03 35.87
C VAL A 7 14.04 53.86 35.21
N VAL A 8 14.53 52.93 36.03
CA VAL A 8 15.07 51.67 35.54
C VAL A 8 13.89 50.84 35.05
N ALA A 9 13.77 50.68 33.72
CA ALA A 9 12.83 49.73 33.15
C ALA A 9 13.25 48.31 33.59
N SER A 10 12.42 47.67 34.43
CA SER A 10 12.63 46.28 34.81
C SER A 10 12.09 45.39 33.70
N VAL A 11 12.97 44.64 33.04
CA VAL A 11 12.57 43.61 32.07
C VAL A 11 12.70 42.26 32.75
N SER A 12 11.57 41.60 33.01
CA SER A 12 11.54 40.22 33.50
C SER A 12 11.39 39.27 32.32
N ASN A 13 12.34 38.37 32.13
CA ASN A 13 12.22 37.29 31.16
C ASN A 13 11.61 36.07 31.84
N ALA A 14 10.59 35.47 31.22
CA ALA A 14 10.01 34.21 31.65
C ALA A 14 10.23 33.15 30.56
N GLN A 15 10.69 31.97 30.97
CA GLN A 15 10.93 30.87 30.04
C GLN A 15 9.69 30.00 29.96
N VAL A 16 9.04 29.97 28.79
CA VAL A 16 7.88 29.11 28.53
C VAL A 16 8.35 27.89 27.76
N ARG A 17 8.06 26.69 28.30
CA ARG A 17 8.27 25.43 27.59
C ARG A 17 6.92 24.97 27.03
N VAL A 18 6.81 24.94 25.71
CA VAL A 18 5.66 24.37 25.01
C VAL A 18 6.02 22.96 24.56
N THR A 19 5.20 21.98 24.93
CA THR A 19 5.29 20.60 24.44
C THR A 19 4.07 20.36 23.57
N VAL A 20 4.29 20.10 22.29
CA VAL A 20 3.22 19.68 21.38
C VAL A 20 2.99 18.19 21.61
N LEU A 21 1.78 17.82 22.02
CA LEU A 21 1.36 16.43 22.09
C LEU A 21 0.89 16.03 20.69
N ASP A 22 1.45 14.93 20.17
CA ASP A 22 0.99 14.37 18.92
C ASP A 22 -0.45 13.88 19.05
N ARG A 23 -1.30 14.27 18.10
CA ARG A 23 -2.66 13.77 17.93
C ARG A 23 -2.65 13.06 16.59
N ASN A 24 -3.28 11.89 16.52
CA ASN A 24 -3.52 11.25 15.23
C ASN A 24 -4.63 12.04 14.52
N ASP A 25 -4.24 13.02 13.72
CA ASP A 25 -5.08 14.00 13.04
C ASP A 25 -4.79 14.13 11.53
N SER A 26 -3.88 13.31 11.00
CA SER A 26 -3.62 13.13 9.57
C SER A 26 -4.01 11.72 9.11
N PRO A 27 -4.69 11.56 7.97
CA PRO A 27 -5.03 10.23 7.46
C PRO A 27 -3.84 9.58 6.73
N PRO A 28 -3.80 8.25 6.65
CA PRO A 28 -2.76 7.52 5.94
C PRO A 28 -2.83 7.74 4.43
N SER A 29 -1.75 7.48 3.70
CA SER A 29 -1.68 7.72 2.26
C SER A 29 -0.87 6.67 1.50
N PHE A 30 -1.29 6.32 0.28
CA PHE A 30 -0.63 5.32 -0.58
C PHE A 30 0.39 5.93 -1.56
N ARG A 31 1.08 7.02 -1.20
CA ARG A 31 1.90 7.82 -2.14
C ARG A 31 3.01 7.03 -2.85
N ASP A 32 3.57 6.04 -2.17
CA ASP A 32 4.70 5.24 -2.68
C ASP A 32 4.27 3.85 -3.20
N THR A 33 2.97 3.61 -3.33
CA THR A 33 2.43 2.33 -3.80
C THR A 33 2.00 2.41 -5.27
N PRO A 34 2.51 1.54 -6.15
CA PRO A 34 1.97 1.37 -7.49
C PRO A 34 0.47 1.06 -7.46
N LEU A 35 -0.31 1.75 -8.29
CA LEU A 35 -1.76 1.49 -8.41
C LEU A 35 -2.08 0.41 -9.44
N GLU A 36 -1.09 -0.10 -10.17
CA GLU A 36 -1.25 -1.18 -11.14
C GLU A 36 -0.16 -2.23 -10.97
N TYR A 37 -0.57 -3.49 -10.92
CA TYR A 37 0.29 -4.66 -10.88
C TYR A 37 -0.10 -5.64 -11.98
N SER A 38 0.85 -6.43 -12.43
CA SER A 38 0.59 -7.54 -13.36
C SER A 38 0.91 -8.87 -12.69
N VAL A 39 0.01 -9.84 -12.82
CA VAL A 39 0.11 -11.19 -12.26
C VAL A 39 -0.14 -12.24 -13.33
N SER A 40 0.60 -13.34 -13.28
CA SER A 40 0.43 -14.45 -14.21
C SER A 40 -0.81 -15.28 -13.85
N GLU A 41 -1.57 -15.75 -14.85
CA GLU A 41 -2.73 -16.62 -14.61
C GLU A 41 -2.36 -17.96 -13.96
N ASP A 42 -1.12 -18.43 -14.16
CA ASP A 42 -0.57 -19.66 -13.59
C ASP A 42 0.01 -19.50 -12.18
N LEU A 43 -0.13 -18.32 -11.56
CA LEU A 43 0.33 -18.10 -10.20
C LEU A 43 -0.39 -19.08 -9.24
N PRO A 44 0.33 -19.91 -8.48
CA PRO A 44 -0.31 -20.82 -7.54
C PRO A 44 -1.04 -20.07 -6.41
N THR A 45 -2.17 -20.63 -5.95
CA THR A 45 -2.88 -20.12 -4.78
C THR A 45 -1.96 -20.08 -3.54
N GLY A 46 -2.12 -19.05 -2.71
CA GLY A 46 -1.30 -18.76 -1.54
C GLY A 46 -0.08 -17.89 -1.84
N GLN A 47 0.30 -17.72 -3.11
CA GLN A 47 1.45 -16.90 -3.50
C GLN A 47 1.15 -15.40 -3.43
N MET A 48 2.22 -14.62 -3.24
CA MET A 48 2.17 -13.18 -3.18
C MET A 48 1.96 -12.57 -4.57
N VAL A 49 1.01 -11.65 -4.68
CA VAL A 49 0.68 -10.88 -5.89
C VAL A 49 1.34 -9.51 -5.84
N ALA A 50 1.23 -8.82 -4.70
CA ALA A 50 1.74 -7.47 -4.51
C ALA A 50 2.00 -7.18 -3.02
N THR A 51 2.79 -6.14 -2.75
CA THR A 51 2.92 -5.53 -1.43
C THR A 51 2.45 -4.09 -1.53
N LEU A 52 1.46 -3.73 -0.72
CA LEU A 52 0.88 -2.41 -0.63
C LEU A 52 1.45 -1.69 0.58
N ARG A 53 1.80 -0.42 0.43
CA ARG A 53 2.41 0.38 1.49
C ARG A 53 1.77 1.76 1.59
N ALA A 54 1.10 1.99 2.71
CA ALA A 54 0.67 3.31 3.12
C ALA A 54 1.71 3.93 4.07
N SER A 55 1.72 5.25 4.11
CA SER A 55 2.47 6.06 5.06
C SER A 55 1.53 7.03 5.76
N ASP A 56 1.76 7.20 7.06
CA ASP A 56 1.06 8.14 7.91
C ASP A 56 2.09 9.09 8.53
N PRO A 57 1.88 10.41 8.50
CA PRO A 57 2.82 11.37 9.05
C PRO A 57 2.75 11.47 10.58
N ASP A 58 1.69 10.94 11.21
CA ASP A 58 1.52 11.01 12.66
C ASP A 58 2.46 10.02 13.35
N THR A 59 2.94 10.39 14.54
CA THR A 59 3.88 9.56 15.33
C THR A 59 3.15 8.47 16.13
N LEU A 60 1.82 8.60 16.26
CA LEU A 60 0.93 7.70 16.98
C LEU A 60 -0.04 6.98 16.03
N GLY A 61 -0.12 5.65 16.15
CA GLY A 61 -1.04 4.82 15.36
C GLY A 61 -0.38 3.54 14.86
N HIS A 62 -1.19 2.54 14.49
CA HIS A 62 -0.71 1.33 13.84
C HIS A 62 -1.43 1.17 12.51
N LEU A 63 -0.68 1.04 11.42
CA LEU A 63 -1.25 0.94 10.08
C LEU A 63 -1.76 -0.46 9.79
N THR A 64 -3.07 -0.57 9.68
CA THR A 64 -3.76 -1.77 9.26
C THR A 64 -4.21 -1.65 7.81
N TYR A 65 -4.28 -2.78 7.11
CA TYR A 65 -4.74 -2.85 5.73
C TYR A 65 -5.95 -3.77 5.62
N SER A 66 -6.91 -3.41 4.77
CA SER A 66 -8.05 -4.27 4.46
C SER A 66 -8.44 -4.21 2.98
N LEU A 67 -8.91 -5.35 2.48
CA LEU A 67 -9.53 -5.48 1.17
C LEU A 67 -11.03 -5.22 1.33
N VAL A 68 -11.52 -4.11 0.79
CA VAL A 68 -12.91 -3.65 0.95
C VAL A 68 -13.82 -4.30 -0.09
N SER A 69 -13.39 -4.37 -1.35
CA SER A 69 -14.19 -4.93 -2.45
C SER A 69 -13.36 -5.19 -3.71
N GLY A 70 -13.98 -5.85 -4.70
CA GLY A 70 -13.47 -5.99 -6.07
C GLY A 70 -12.61 -7.24 -6.30
N ASP A 71 -12.40 -8.06 -5.27
CA ASP A 71 -11.63 -9.31 -5.34
C ASP A 71 -12.44 -10.50 -5.83
N ASP A 72 -13.76 -10.48 -5.63
CA ASP A 72 -14.69 -11.56 -6.02
C ASP A 72 -14.25 -12.94 -5.50
N GLY A 73 -13.58 -12.99 -4.35
CA GLY A 73 -13.07 -14.22 -3.73
C GLY A 73 -11.65 -14.61 -4.14
N HIS A 74 -11.06 -13.98 -5.16
CA HIS A 74 -9.76 -14.37 -5.72
C HIS A 74 -8.56 -13.91 -4.90
N PHE A 75 -8.71 -12.90 -4.04
CA PHE A 75 -7.58 -12.31 -3.32
C PHE A 75 -7.83 -12.24 -1.82
N GLN A 76 -6.74 -12.23 -1.08
CA GLN A 76 -6.72 -11.97 0.35
C GLN A 76 -5.62 -10.98 0.66
N LEU A 77 -5.90 -10.01 1.53
CA LEU A 77 -4.91 -9.07 2.02
C LEU A 77 -4.54 -9.43 3.46
N ASP A 78 -3.26 -9.62 3.72
CA ASP A 78 -2.74 -9.90 5.06
C ASP A 78 -2.88 -8.62 5.92
N THR A 79 -3.75 -8.67 6.93
CA THR A 79 -4.29 -7.49 7.63
C THR A 79 -3.33 -6.81 8.61
N ALA A 80 -2.24 -7.48 9.01
CA ALA A 80 -1.28 -6.99 9.99
C ALA A 80 0.01 -6.51 9.31
N ASP A 81 0.25 -5.19 9.32
CA ASP A 81 1.46 -4.41 8.99
C ASP A 81 2.22 -4.69 7.68
N THR A 82 1.93 -5.78 6.99
CA THR A 82 2.70 -6.27 5.84
C THR A 82 2.16 -5.74 4.52
N GLY A 83 0.84 -5.50 4.44
CA GLY A 83 0.17 -5.09 3.21
C GLY A 83 0.32 -6.10 2.07
N VAL A 84 0.55 -7.37 2.38
CA VAL A 84 0.80 -8.42 1.39
C VAL A 84 -0.53 -8.91 0.81
N LEU A 85 -0.72 -8.69 -0.48
CA LEU A 85 -1.85 -9.23 -1.25
C LEU A 85 -1.48 -10.61 -1.78
N ARG A 86 -2.26 -11.62 -1.44
CA ARG A 86 -2.09 -13.02 -1.87
C ARG A 86 -3.21 -13.47 -2.78
N LEU A 87 -2.89 -14.42 -3.64
CA LEU A 87 -3.88 -15.11 -4.44
C LEU A 87 -4.58 -16.18 -3.58
N LYS A 88 -5.90 -16.17 -3.55
CA LYS A 88 -6.73 -17.12 -2.82
C LYS A 88 -7.34 -18.17 -3.75
N GLU A 89 -7.75 -17.77 -4.95
CA GLU A 89 -8.31 -18.66 -5.97
C GLU A 89 -7.59 -18.49 -7.30
N ALA A 90 -7.56 -19.55 -8.11
CA ALA A 90 -6.86 -19.54 -9.40
C ALA A 90 -7.39 -18.43 -10.32
N LEU A 91 -6.51 -17.91 -11.17
CA LEU A 91 -6.86 -16.88 -12.15
C LEU A 91 -7.07 -17.53 -13.51
N ASP A 92 -8.00 -16.96 -14.28
CA ASP A 92 -8.19 -17.29 -15.69
C ASP A 92 -8.28 -16.00 -16.48
N ARG A 93 -7.28 -15.75 -17.33
CA ARG A 93 -7.22 -14.53 -18.13
C ARG A 93 -8.34 -14.44 -19.16
N GLU A 94 -8.82 -15.57 -19.70
CA GLU A 94 -9.93 -15.57 -20.66
C GLU A 94 -11.25 -15.23 -19.99
N ALA A 95 -11.46 -15.68 -18.75
CA ALA A 95 -12.62 -15.32 -17.96
C ALA A 95 -12.55 -13.86 -17.50
N ARG A 96 -11.38 -13.41 -17.00
CA ARG A 96 -11.19 -12.05 -16.51
C ARG A 96 -9.72 -11.64 -16.51
N ASP A 97 -9.42 -10.56 -17.23
CA ASP A 97 -8.06 -10.03 -17.36
C ASP A 97 -7.72 -8.91 -16.36
N THR A 98 -8.71 -8.40 -15.63
CA THR A 98 -8.53 -7.22 -14.78
C THR A 98 -9.39 -7.28 -13.50
N TYR A 99 -8.75 -7.02 -12.36
CA TYR A 99 -9.41 -6.79 -11.07
C TYR A 99 -9.13 -5.37 -10.59
N ARG A 100 -10.14 -4.71 -10.03
CA ARG A 100 -10.03 -3.36 -9.44
C ARG A 100 -10.36 -3.48 -7.96
N LEU A 101 -9.32 -3.66 -7.16
CA LEU A 101 -9.43 -3.92 -5.73
C LEU A 101 -9.52 -2.61 -4.97
N GLN A 102 -10.59 -2.42 -4.19
CA GLN A 102 -10.67 -1.31 -3.26
C GLN A 102 -9.93 -1.71 -1.97
N ILE A 103 -8.84 -1.01 -1.67
CA ILE A 103 -7.99 -1.26 -0.52
C ILE A 103 -8.08 -0.09 0.43
N ARG A 104 -8.15 -0.38 1.73
CA ARG A 104 -8.14 0.62 2.80
C ARG A 104 -6.90 0.48 3.66
N ALA A 105 -6.24 1.61 3.93
CA ALA A 105 -5.29 1.74 5.03
C ALA A 105 -5.96 2.50 6.17
N SER A 106 -5.75 2.08 7.42
CA SER A 106 -6.28 2.76 8.61
C SER A 106 -5.28 2.75 9.76
N ASP A 107 -5.14 3.88 10.43
CA ASP A 107 -4.35 4.07 11.66
C ASP A 107 -5.16 3.75 12.95
N GLY A 108 -6.43 3.35 12.81
CA GLY A 108 -7.37 3.08 13.91
C GLY A 108 -8.33 4.23 14.23
N VAL A 109 -8.06 5.45 13.77
CA VAL A 109 -8.92 6.64 13.89
C VAL A 109 -9.35 7.13 12.52
N GLN A 110 -8.40 7.28 11.60
CA GLN A 110 -8.64 7.70 10.22
C GLN A 110 -8.33 6.57 9.24
N HIS A 111 -8.73 6.77 8.00
CA HIS A 111 -8.48 5.82 6.92
C HIS A 111 -8.49 6.49 5.56
N THR A 112 -7.82 5.84 4.62
CA THR A 112 -7.82 6.21 3.21
C THR A 112 -8.08 4.98 2.36
N ASP A 113 -8.96 5.13 1.38
CA ASP A 113 -9.26 4.12 0.38
C ASP A 113 -8.54 4.44 -0.93
N THR A 114 -8.06 3.41 -1.61
CA THR A 114 -7.50 3.49 -2.95
C THR A 114 -7.96 2.32 -3.81
N VAL A 115 -7.86 2.47 -5.13
CA VAL A 115 -8.14 1.39 -6.07
C VAL A 115 -6.84 0.89 -6.67
N VAL A 116 -6.52 -0.38 -6.44
CA VAL A 116 -5.38 -1.08 -7.04
C VAL A 116 -5.88 -1.97 -8.17
N THR A 117 -5.26 -1.83 -9.34
CA THR A 117 -5.60 -2.62 -10.53
C THR A 117 -4.64 -3.80 -10.67
N ILE A 118 -5.19 -5.02 -10.69
CA ILE A 118 -4.43 -6.24 -10.97
C ILE A 118 -4.74 -6.68 -12.40
N LYS A 119 -3.73 -6.66 -13.26
CA LYS A 119 -3.77 -7.15 -14.63
C LYS A 119 -3.33 -8.60 -14.69
N VAL A 120 -4.20 -9.48 -15.16
CA VAL A 120 -3.87 -10.89 -15.39
C VAL A 120 -3.18 -10.99 -16.76
N ARG A 121 -1.97 -11.51 -16.79
CA ARG A 121 -1.25 -11.84 -18.01
C ARG A 121 -1.35 -13.33 -18.29
N LYS A 122 -1.28 -13.67 -19.58
CA LYS A 122 -1.07 -15.06 -19.97
C LYS A 122 0.16 -15.61 -19.28
N ALA A 123 0.08 -16.88 -18.87
CA ALA A 123 1.26 -17.63 -18.52
C ALA A 123 2.27 -17.47 -19.65
N LEU A 124 3.53 -17.20 -19.31
CA LEU A 124 4.60 -17.24 -20.30
C LEU A 124 4.73 -18.70 -20.71
N GLN A 125 3.90 -19.14 -21.66
CA GLN A 125 4.00 -20.45 -22.27
C GLN A 125 5.46 -20.59 -22.67
N SER A 126 6.10 -21.69 -22.27
CA SER A 126 7.44 -22.02 -22.71
C SER A 126 7.46 -22.11 -24.23
N ILE A 127 7.78 -20.99 -24.91
CA ILE A 127 7.92 -20.92 -26.37
C ILE A 127 9.30 -21.47 -26.80
N ARG A 128 9.98 -22.32 -26.02
CA ARG A 128 11.25 -22.92 -26.46
C ARG A 128 11.47 -24.40 -26.16
N THR A 129 10.43 -25.20 -25.91
CA THR A 129 10.67 -26.66 -25.80
C THR A 129 9.78 -27.51 -26.69
N TYR A 130 8.47 -27.21 -26.82
CA TYR A 130 7.57 -28.14 -27.50
C TYR A 130 7.47 -27.96 -29.03
N LYS A 131 7.62 -26.74 -29.57
CA LYS A 131 7.63 -26.54 -31.04
C LYS A 131 8.95 -26.95 -31.70
N PHE A 132 10.07 -26.83 -30.99
CA PHE A 132 11.38 -27.19 -31.53
C PHE A 132 11.54 -28.72 -31.62
N LEU A 133 11.12 -29.47 -30.59
CA LEU A 133 11.17 -30.94 -30.60
C LEU A 133 10.23 -31.57 -31.64
N SER A 134 9.04 -31.00 -31.89
CA SER A 134 8.12 -31.50 -32.92
C SER A 134 8.71 -31.39 -34.33
N TRP A 135 9.42 -30.31 -34.64
CA TRP A 135 9.99 -30.07 -35.96
C TRP A 135 11.06 -31.08 -36.35
N PHE A 136 11.96 -31.46 -35.42
CA PHE A 136 13.01 -32.48 -35.65
C PHE A 136 12.46 -33.90 -35.85
N TYR A 137 11.28 -34.22 -35.29
CA TYR A 137 10.66 -35.54 -35.50
C TYR A 137 9.82 -35.63 -36.78
N GLN A 138 9.48 -34.49 -37.40
CA GLN A 138 8.62 -34.43 -38.59
C GLN A 138 9.38 -34.10 -39.88
N ASN A 139 10.67 -33.74 -39.80
CA ASN A 139 11.48 -33.39 -40.96
C ASN A 139 12.89 -34.02 -40.82
N PRO A 140 13.16 -35.18 -41.43
CA PRO A 140 14.52 -35.69 -41.62
C PRO A 140 15.31 -34.86 -42.64
#